data_AF-A0A223D479-F1
#
_entry.id   AF-A0A223D479-F1
#
_cell.length_a   1.000
_cell.length_b   1.000
_cell.length_c   1.000
_cell.angle_alpha   90.00
_cell.angle_beta   90.00
_cell.angle_gamma   90.00
#
_symmetry.space_group_name_H-M   'P 1'
#
loop_
_entity.id
_entity.type
_entity.pdbx_description
1 polymer ?
#
loop_
_entity_poly.entity_id
_entity_poly.type
_entity_poly.pdbx_seq_one_letter_code
_entity_poly.pdbx_strand_id
1 'polypeptide(L)'
;MGELSANNRKAPSKSSSNSRFPAWLKLVLQLALAAIFLWSAVAKFIDIFTFGEILRSYKLVPDVLIKPLAILLPIAELLIAICLLIPVTVRAASWGVIVLSLVFAAGLLYNYGEVLPYGCGCFGPAEAKPVGFVDVLKDILFIAAAAVLLFLNRKKALA
;
A
#
# COMPACT_ATOMS: atom_id res chain seq x y z
N MET A 1 37.67 -45.67 -38.54
CA MET A 1 37.82 -45.76 -37.07
C MET A 1 37.79 -44.30 -36.58
N GLY A 2 36.65 -43.63 -36.38
CA GLY A 2 35.53 -43.98 -35.49
C GLY A 2 36.08 -43.98 -34.05
N GLU A 3 35.75 -43.10 -33.11
CA GLU A 3 34.56 -42.25 -32.94
C GLU A 3 34.85 -41.03 -32.04
N LEU A 4 34.07 -39.98 -32.28
CA LEU A 4 33.42 -39.07 -31.33
C LEU A 4 33.89 -39.12 -29.85
N SER A 5 34.66 -38.10 -29.42
CA SER A 5 34.66 -37.68 -28.01
C SER A 5 33.64 -36.56 -27.83
N ALA A 6 32.52 -36.96 -27.23
CA ALA A 6 31.31 -36.18 -27.07
C ALA A 6 31.51 -34.95 -26.17
N ASN A 7 31.10 -33.82 -26.73
CA ASN A 7 30.86 -32.52 -26.12
C ASN A 7 29.93 -32.64 -24.88
N ASN A 8 30.50 -32.62 -23.67
CA ASN A 8 29.75 -32.61 -22.41
C ASN A 8 29.29 -31.18 -22.04
N ARG A 9 28.42 -30.59 -22.86
CA ARG A 9 27.64 -29.42 -22.45
C ARG A 9 26.51 -29.87 -21.54
N LYS A 10 26.79 -29.90 -20.23
CA LYS A 10 25.77 -30.02 -19.18
C LYS A 10 24.67 -28.97 -19.45
N ALA A 11 23.46 -29.46 -19.72
CA ALA A 11 22.29 -28.62 -19.87
C ALA A 11 22.11 -27.72 -18.63
N PRO A 12 21.64 -26.47 -18.79
CA PRO A 12 21.36 -25.62 -17.64
C PRO A 12 20.27 -26.30 -16.80
N SER A 13 20.63 -26.70 -15.58
CA SER A 13 19.70 -27.19 -14.57
C SER A 13 18.66 -26.10 -14.35
N LYS A 14 17.43 -26.34 -14.82
CA LYS A 14 16.27 -25.50 -14.51
C LYS A 14 16.14 -25.47 -12.99
N SER A 15 16.64 -24.40 -12.38
CA SER A 15 16.43 -24.05 -10.99
C SER A 15 14.92 -23.88 -10.81
N SER A 16 14.28 -24.94 -10.33
CA SER A 16 12.91 -24.94 -9.84
C SER A 16 12.82 -24.02 -8.63
N SER A 17 12.66 -22.72 -8.91
CA SER A 17 12.29 -21.74 -7.90
C SER A 17 10.90 -22.11 -7.39
N ASN A 18 10.87 -22.90 -6.33
CA ASN A 18 9.71 -23.22 -5.51
C ASN A 18 9.21 -21.94 -4.80
N SER A 19 8.68 -20.98 -5.55
CA SER A 19 7.79 -19.98 -5.00
C SER A 19 6.43 -20.65 -4.82
N ARG A 20 6.10 -21.02 -3.59
CA ARG A 20 4.77 -21.57 -3.21
C ARG A 20 3.57 -20.70 -3.60
N PHE A 21 3.80 -19.50 -4.13
CA PHE A 21 2.79 -18.55 -4.55
C PHE A 21 2.87 -18.31 -6.06
N PRO A 22 1.73 -18.31 -6.77
CA PRO A 22 1.72 -18.13 -8.21
C PRO A 22 1.97 -16.65 -8.58
N ALA A 23 2.62 -16.41 -9.72
CA ALA A 23 3.01 -15.07 -10.16
C ALA A 23 1.82 -14.10 -10.31
N TRP A 24 0.63 -14.61 -10.64
CA TRP A 24 -0.60 -13.82 -10.74
C TRP A 24 -1.03 -13.24 -9.39
N LEU A 25 -0.78 -13.92 -8.27
CA LEU A 25 -1.16 -13.42 -6.94
C LEU A 25 -0.40 -12.12 -6.61
N LYS A 26 0.89 -12.07 -6.93
CA LYS A 26 1.69 -10.85 -6.78
C LYS A 26 1.09 -9.71 -7.60
N LEU A 27 0.79 -9.98 -8.88
CA LEU A 27 0.25 -8.97 -9.79
C LEU A 27 -1.10 -8.43 -9.29
N VAL A 28 -2.00 -9.32 -8.86
CA VAL A 28 -3.32 -8.94 -8.33
C VAL A 28 -3.18 -8.07 -7.09
N LEU A 29 -2.35 -8.46 -6.11
CA LEU A 29 -2.12 -7.66 -4.90
C LEU A 29 -1.52 -6.28 -5.22
N GLN A 30 -0.56 -6.25 -6.15
CA GLN A 30 0.11 -5.02 -6.57
C GLN A 30 -0.86 -4.05 -7.26
N LEU A 31 -1.67 -4.56 -8.19
CA LEU A 31 -2.68 -3.76 -8.89
C LEU A 31 -3.80 -3.30 -7.94
N ALA A 32 -4.24 -4.17 -7.04
CA ALA A 32 -5.27 -3.83 -6.06
C ALA A 32 -4.80 -2.69 -5.14
N LEU A 33 -3.60 -2.79 -4.55
CA LEU A 33 -3.05 -1.73 -3.72
C LEU A 33 -2.82 -0.43 -4.50
N ALA A 34 -2.31 -0.51 -5.73
CA ALA A 34 -2.13 0.67 -6.56
C ALA A 34 -3.46 1.37 -6.85
N ALA A 35 -4.50 0.62 -7.22
CA ALA A 35 -5.83 1.16 -7.49
C ALA A 35 -6.45 1.81 -6.25
N ILE A 36 -6.34 1.18 -5.08
CA ILE A 36 -6.89 1.70 -3.82
C ILE A 36 -6.20 3.00 -3.41
N PHE A 37 -4.87 3.04 -3.44
CA PHE A 37 -4.11 4.24 -3.07
C PHE A 37 -4.32 5.37 -4.09
N LEU A 38 -4.42 5.04 -5.38
CA LEU A 38 -4.76 6.01 -6.41
C LEU A 38 -6.15 6.61 -6.20
N TRP A 39 -7.14 5.75 -5.94
CA TRP A 39 -8.51 6.20 -5.65
C TRP A 39 -8.55 7.09 -4.41
N SER A 40 -7.86 6.69 -3.33
CA SER A 40 -7.79 7.46 -2.09
C SER A 40 -7.16 8.84 -2.31
N ALA A 41 -6.05 8.90 -3.06
CA ALA A 41 -5.39 10.15 -3.39
C ALA A 41 -6.31 11.07 -4.19
N VAL A 42 -6.95 10.56 -5.24
CA VAL A 42 -7.87 11.34 -6.09
C VAL A 42 -9.06 11.85 -5.28
N ALA A 43 -9.67 11.01 -4.44
CA ALA A 43 -10.79 11.42 -3.59
C ALA A 43 -10.41 12.58 -2.66
N LYS A 44 -9.19 12.58 -2.11
CA LYS A 44 -8.70 13.67 -1.24
C LYS A 44 -8.29 14.91 -2.03
N PHE A 45 -7.81 14.77 -3.26
CA PHE A 45 -7.50 15.91 -4.13
C PHE A 45 -8.75 16.65 -4.61
N ILE A 46 -9.85 15.93 -4.85
CA ILE A 46 -11.12 16.54 -5.27
C ILE A 46 -11.62 17.51 -4.20
N ASP A 47 -11.48 17.15 -2.92
CA ASP A 47 -11.90 18.00 -1.81
C ASP A 47 -10.86 18.06 -0.69
N ILE A 48 -9.80 18.82 -0.96
CA ILE A 48 -8.69 19.06 -0.02
C ILE A 48 -9.20 19.79 1.24
N PHE A 49 -10.21 20.65 1.11
CA PHE A 49 -10.78 21.40 2.23
C PHE A 49 -11.45 20.46 3.22
N THR A 50 -12.35 19.60 2.75
CA THR A 50 -13.00 18.61 3.60
C THR A 50 -12.00 17.60 4.17
N PHE A 51 -10.96 17.22 3.41
CA PHE A 51 -9.89 16.39 3.95
C PHE A 51 -9.10 17.09 5.08
N GLY A 52 -8.89 18.40 4.98
CA GLY A 52 -8.33 19.20 6.08
C GLY A 52 -9.19 19.17 7.34
N GLU A 53 -10.51 19.30 7.20
CA GLU A 53 -11.44 19.20 8.33
C GLU A 53 -11.51 17.78 8.91
N ILE A 54 -11.39 16.75 8.06
CA ILE A 54 -11.19 15.37 8.51
C ILE A 54 -9.94 15.29 9.39
N LEU A 55 -8.78 15.76 8.92
CA LEU A 55 -7.54 15.76 9.71
C LEU A 55 -7.68 16.52 11.03
N ARG A 56 -8.42 17.64 11.03
CA ARG A 56 -8.71 18.41 12.23
C ARG A 56 -9.55 17.62 13.24
N SER A 57 -10.54 16.87 12.74
CA SER A 57 -11.45 16.09 13.58
C SER A 57 -10.75 14.94 14.32
N TYR A 58 -9.61 14.46 13.81
CA TYR A 58 -8.78 13.46 14.51
C TYR A 58 -8.12 14.01 15.77
N LYS A 59 -8.03 15.34 15.98
CA LYS A 59 -7.43 16.01 17.16
C LYS A 59 -5.99 15.59 17.51
N LEU A 60 -5.29 14.97 16.57
CA LEU A 60 -3.92 14.46 16.74
C LEU A 60 -2.84 15.43 16.23
N VAL A 61 -3.24 16.31 15.32
CA VAL A 61 -2.33 17.16 14.55
C VAL A 61 -2.56 18.62 14.96
N PRO A 62 -1.50 19.40 15.21
CA PRO A 62 -1.61 20.85 15.43
C PRO A 62 -2.24 21.56 14.22
N ASP A 63 -3.06 22.58 14.46
CA ASP A 63 -3.76 23.34 13.40
C ASP A 63 -2.80 23.87 12.30
N VAL A 64 -1.57 24.23 12.67
CA VAL A 64 -0.52 24.70 11.75
C VAL A 64 -0.07 23.63 10.74
N LEU A 65 -0.21 22.35 11.08
CA LEU A 65 0.19 21.21 10.24
C LEU A 65 -0.96 20.64 9.39
N ILE A 66 -2.20 21.06 9.62
CA ILE A 66 -3.37 20.53 8.89
C ILE A 66 -3.27 20.84 7.40
N LYS A 67 -3.03 22.10 7.04
CA LYS A 67 -2.91 22.53 5.64
C LYS A 67 -1.80 21.80 4.88
N PRO A 68 -0.54 21.71 5.39
CA PRO A 68 0.49 20.97 4.67
C PRO A 68 0.18 19.47 4.60
N LEU A 69 -0.35 18.84 5.66
CA LEU A 69 -0.69 17.42 5.62
C LEU A 69 -1.85 17.11 4.68
N ALA A 70 -2.84 17.99 4.56
CA ALA A 70 -3.95 17.85 3.62
C ALA A 70 -3.49 17.77 2.16
N ILE A 71 -2.30 18.33 1.85
CA ILE A 71 -1.70 18.31 0.51
C ILE A 71 -0.65 17.19 0.39
N LEU A 72 0.21 17.03 1.39
CA LEU A 72 1.32 16.08 1.36
C LEU A 72 0.86 14.62 1.45
N LEU A 73 -0.21 14.32 2.20
CA LEU A 73 -0.72 12.95 2.31
C LEU A 73 -1.27 12.43 0.97
N PRO A 74 -2.16 13.14 0.25
CA PRO A 74 -2.60 12.71 -1.09
C PRO A 74 -1.45 12.58 -2.10
N ILE A 75 -0.45 13.46 -2.05
CA ILE A 75 0.75 13.34 -2.90
C ILE A 75 1.51 12.04 -2.57
N ALA A 76 1.72 11.74 -1.28
CA ALA A 76 2.39 10.52 -0.87
C ALA A 76 1.63 9.27 -1.34
N GLU A 77 0.29 9.27 -1.22
CA GLU A 77 -0.57 8.17 -1.69
C GLU A 77 -0.46 7.98 -3.20
N LEU A 78 -0.49 9.07 -3.96
CA LEU A 78 -0.35 9.05 -5.41
C LEU A 78 1.02 8.51 -5.84
N LEU A 79 2.09 8.96 -5.18
CA LEU A 79 3.45 8.46 -5.45
C LEU A 79 3.57 6.97 -5.13
N ILE A 80 3.01 6.51 -4.01
CA ILE A 80 2.97 5.09 -3.65
C ILE A 80 2.23 4.29 -4.72
N ALA A 81 1.07 4.77 -5.19
CA ALA A 81 0.30 4.10 -6.24
C ALA A 81 1.10 3.97 -7.55
N ILE A 82 1.75 5.04 -8.00
CA ILE A 82 2.57 5.04 -9.21
C ILE A 82 3.78 4.11 -9.05
N CYS A 83 4.48 4.18 -7.92
CA CYS A 83 5.63 3.33 -7.63
C CYS A 83 5.26 1.84 -7.45
N LEU A 84 4.02 1.52 -7.09
CA LEU A 84 3.52 0.15 -7.11
C LEU A 84 3.34 -0.37 -8.54
N LEU A 85 3.09 0.48 -9.54
CA LEU A 85 2.96 0.04 -10.93
C LEU A 85 4.31 -0.21 -11.61
N ILE A 86 5.36 0.44 -11.13
CA ILE A 86 6.72 0.31 -11.68
C ILE A 86 7.45 -0.87 -11.00
N PRO A 87 7.81 -1.95 -11.73
CA PRO A 87 8.33 -3.19 -11.14
C PRO A 87 9.58 -3.02 -10.26
N VAL A 88 10.43 -2.05 -10.60
CA VAL A 88 11.69 -1.77 -9.90
C VAL A 88 11.48 -1.07 -8.54
N THR A 89 10.39 -0.32 -8.39
CA THR A 89 10.09 0.46 -7.18
C THR A 89 9.11 -0.22 -6.23
N VAL A 90 8.53 -1.37 -6.60
CA VAL A 90 7.52 -2.08 -5.79
C VAL A 90 7.97 -2.30 -4.36
N ARG A 91 9.24 -2.63 -4.12
CA ARG A 91 9.76 -2.85 -2.76
C ARG A 91 9.71 -1.58 -1.91
N ALA A 92 10.11 -0.44 -2.46
CA ALA A 92 10.05 0.84 -1.75
C ALA A 92 8.59 1.27 -1.55
N ALA A 93 7.75 1.10 -2.58
CA ALA A 93 6.33 1.42 -2.52
C ALA A 93 5.57 0.59 -1.47
N SER A 94 5.89 -0.71 -1.34
CA SER A 94 5.29 -1.56 -0.29
C SER A 94 5.65 -1.07 1.12
N TRP A 95 6.87 -0.57 1.36
CA TRP A 95 7.21 0.08 2.62
C TRP A 95 6.41 1.37 2.83
N GLY A 96 6.24 2.17 1.77
CA GLY A 96 5.38 3.35 1.80
C GLY A 96 3.94 3.03 2.19
N VAL A 97 3.34 1.98 1.61
CA VAL A 97 2.00 1.48 2.00
C VAL A 97 1.96 1.15 3.49
N ILE A 98 2.94 0.40 3.99
CA ILE A 98 2.97 -0.01 5.41
C ILE A 98 3.05 1.21 6.33
N VAL A 99 4.01 2.10 6.08
CA VAL A 99 4.22 3.28 6.93
C VAL A 99 2.99 4.17 6.94
N LEU A 100 2.45 4.46 5.75
CA LEU A 100 1.31 5.36 5.64
C LEU A 100 0.05 4.75 6.26
N SER A 101 -0.22 3.47 6.00
CA SER A 101 -1.37 2.77 6.60
C SER A 101 -1.23 2.64 8.12
N LEU A 102 -0.01 2.50 8.66
CA LEU A 102 0.21 2.50 10.11
C LEU A 102 -0.13 3.85 10.75
N VAL A 103 0.22 4.96 10.08
CA VAL A 103 -0.14 6.30 10.55
C VAL A 103 -1.65 6.49 10.57
N PHE A 104 -2.35 6.10 9.50
CA PHE A 104 -3.83 6.15 9.46
C PHE A 104 -4.46 5.24 10.51
N ALA A 105 -4.00 3.99 10.63
CA ALA A 105 -4.48 3.04 11.63
C ALA A 105 -4.31 3.58 13.06
N ALA A 106 -3.17 4.19 13.38
CA ALA A 106 -2.94 4.81 14.68
C ALA A 106 -3.92 5.97 14.92
N GLY A 107 -4.20 6.78 13.89
CA GLY A 107 -5.18 7.86 13.98
C GLY A 107 -6.60 7.38 14.24
N LEU A 108 -7.01 6.31 13.56
CA LEU A 108 -8.30 5.65 13.76
C LEU A 108 -8.39 4.97 15.12
N LEU A 109 -7.34 4.29 15.57
CA LEU A 109 -7.30 3.64 16.89
C LEU A 109 -7.41 4.67 18.02
N TYR A 110 -6.76 5.82 17.88
CA TYR A 110 -6.85 6.90 18.87
C TYR A 110 -8.27 7.48 18.97
N ASN A 111 -8.99 7.56 17.86
CA ASN A 111 -10.38 8.04 17.79
C ASN A 111 -11.40 6.89 17.80
N TYR A 112 -11.02 5.70 18.24
CA TYR A 112 -11.90 4.53 18.18
C TYR A 112 -13.14 4.74 19.05
N GLY A 113 -14.32 4.56 18.47
CA GLY A 113 -15.61 4.83 19.14
C GLY A 113 -16.05 6.30 19.14
N GLU A 114 -15.19 7.24 18.74
CA GLU A 114 -15.57 8.65 18.56
C GLU A 114 -16.31 8.84 17.22
N VAL A 115 -17.28 9.75 17.20
CA VAL A 115 -18.02 10.10 15.97
C VAL A 115 -17.24 11.15 15.20
N LEU A 116 -16.71 10.76 14.04
CA LEU A 116 -16.06 11.70 13.13
C LEU A 116 -17.12 12.32 12.20
N PRO A 117 -17.22 13.66 12.13
CA PRO A 117 -18.27 14.35 11.37
C PRO A 117 -18.22 14.09 9.86
N TYR A 118 -17.06 13.68 9.35
CA TYR A 118 -16.81 13.40 7.93
C TYR A 118 -16.39 11.94 7.68
N GLY A 119 -16.57 11.06 8.68
CA GLY A 119 -16.10 9.67 8.65
C GLY A 119 -14.58 9.52 8.64
N CYS A 120 -14.07 8.36 8.19
CA CYS A 120 -12.63 8.06 8.19
C CYS A 120 -11.83 8.80 7.10
N GLY A 121 -12.49 9.33 6.07
CA GLY A 121 -11.87 10.11 5.00
C GLY A 121 -11.03 9.32 3.99
N CYS A 122 -10.84 8.00 4.15
CA CYS A 122 -10.02 7.18 3.25
C CYS A 122 -10.57 7.10 1.81
N PHE A 123 -11.88 7.29 1.61
CA PHE A 123 -12.55 7.20 0.30
C PHE A 123 -13.35 8.47 -0.03
N GLY A 124 -12.97 9.61 0.57
CA GLY A 124 -13.69 10.87 0.48
C GLY A 124 -14.61 11.13 1.68
N PRO A 125 -15.38 12.23 1.65
CA PRO A 125 -16.33 12.59 2.70
C PRO A 125 -17.40 11.51 2.84
N ALA A 126 -17.65 11.06 4.07
CA ALA A 126 -18.73 10.13 4.39
C ALA A 126 -19.64 10.75 5.46
N GLU A 127 -20.82 10.16 5.64
CA GLU A 127 -21.71 10.56 6.73
C GLU A 127 -21.04 10.39 8.09
N ALA A 128 -21.48 11.22 9.05
CA ALA A 128 -21.00 11.16 10.42
C ALA A 128 -21.24 9.77 11.00
N LYS A 129 -20.16 9.08 11.38
CA LYS A 129 -20.23 7.74 11.94
C LYS A 129 -19.13 7.53 12.97
N PRO A 130 -19.35 6.66 13.97
CA PRO A 130 -18.30 6.26 14.88
C PRO A 130 -17.18 5.54 14.14
N VAL A 131 -15.94 5.77 14.55
CA VAL A 131 -14.80 4.98 14.06
C VAL A 131 -14.99 3.54 14.52
N GLY A 132 -15.21 2.66 13.54
CA GLY A 132 -15.51 1.25 13.79
C GLY A 132 -14.32 0.32 13.55
N PHE A 133 -14.49 -0.93 13.97
CA PHE A 133 -13.53 -2.00 13.71
C PHE A 133 -13.21 -2.16 12.20
N VAL A 134 -14.22 -1.99 11.34
CA VAL A 134 -14.07 -2.12 9.88
C VAL A 134 -13.11 -1.06 9.31
N ASP A 135 -13.03 0.13 9.91
CA ASP A 135 -12.15 1.18 9.41
C ASP A 135 -10.68 0.84 9.71
N VAL A 136 -10.38 0.40 10.94
CA VAL A 136 -9.05 -0.08 11.32
C VAL A 136 -8.66 -1.34 10.54
N LEU A 137 -9.60 -2.27 10.32
CA LEU A 137 -9.34 -3.52 9.61
C LEU A 137 -8.84 -3.28 8.18
N LYS A 138 -9.31 -2.24 7.49
CA LYS A 138 -8.86 -1.91 6.13
C LYS A 138 -7.35 -1.60 6.11
N ASP A 139 -6.87 -0.77 7.04
CA ASP A 139 -5.45 -0.44 7.12
C ASP A 139 -4.61 -1.67 7.46
N ILE A 140 -5.09 -2.53 8.36
CA ILE A 140 -4.43 -3.80 8.68
C ILE A 140 -4.36 -4.71 7.44
N LEU A 141 -5.41 -4.77 6.62
CA LEU A 141 -5.40 -5.52 5.37
C LEU A 141 -4.40 -4.94 4.36
N PHE A 142 -4.27 -3.61 4.26
CA PHE A 142 -3.27 -2.98 3.38
C PHE A 142 -1.85 -3.27 3.85
N ILE A 143 -1.59 -3.20 5.15
CA ILE A 143 -0.31 -3.56 5.76
C ILE A 143 0.02 -5.03 5.48
N ALA A 144 -0.94 -5.94 5.69
CA ALA A 144 -0.75 -7.36 5.43
C ALA A 144 -0.47 -7.64 3.95
N ALA A 145 -1.23 -7.03 3.03
CA ALA A 145 -1.02 -7.16 1.59
C ALA A 145 0.37 -6.65 1.15
N ALA A 146 0.80 -5.50 1.68
CA ALA A 146 2.12 -4.94 1.39
C ALA A 146 3.25 -5.79 1.99
N ALA A 147 3.06 -6.35 3.19
CA ALA A 147 4.01 -7.29 3.79
C ALA A 147 4.16 -8.55 2.92
N VAL A 148 3.05 -9.12 2.45
CA VAL A 148 3.06 -10.26 1.51
C VAL A 148 3.84 -9.90 0.24
N LEU A 149 3.61 -8.71 -0.36
CA LEU A 149 4.40 -8.25 -1.52
C LEU A 149 5.90 -8.16 -1.22
N LEU A 150 6.31 -7.69 -0.04
CA LEU A 150 7.72 -7.66 0.38
C LEU A 150 8.30 -9.07 0.50
N PHE A 151 7.57 -10.02 1.09
CA PHE A 151 8.00 -11.41 1.21
C PHE A 151 8.15 -12.08 -0.16
N LEU A 152 7.23 -11.82 -1.09
CA LEU A 152 7.28 -12.34 -2.46
C LEU A 152 8.43 -11.71 -3.27
N ASN A 153 8.72 -10.42 -3.06
CA ASN A 153 9.80 -9.72 -3.76
C ASN A 153 11.20 -10.02 -3.22
N ARG A 154 11.36 -10.38 -1.94
CA ARG A 154 12.67 -10.76 -1.36
C ARG A 154 13.33 -11.93 -2.08
N LYS A 155 12.55 -12.87 -2.61
CA LYS A 155 13.08 -14.10 -3.22
C LYS A 155 13.75 -13.90 -4.59
N LYS A 156 13.49 -12.80 -5.29
CA LYS A 156 14.11 -12.52 -6.60
C LYS A 156 15.47 -11.83 -6.53
N ALA A 157 15.86 -11.25 -5.39
CA ALA A 157 17.10 -10.47 -5.28
C ALA A 157 18.34 -11.28 -4.84
N LEU A 158 18.19 -12.59 -4.60
CA LEU A 158 19.24 -13.48 -4.08
C LEU A 158 19.51 -14.71 -4.98
N ALA A 159 18.99 -14.69 -6.21
CA ALA A 159 19.18 -15.74 -7.22
C ALA A 159 19.80 -15.11 -8.47
#